data_AF-A0A6A8UJK4-F1
#
_entry.id   AF-A0A6A8UJK4-F1
#
_cell.length_a   1.000
_cell.length_b   1.000
_cell.length_c   1.000
_cell.angle_alpha   90.00
_cell.angle_beta   90.00
_cell.angle_gamma   90.00
#
_symmetry.space_group_name_H-M   'P 1'
#
loop_
_entity.id
_entity.type
_entity.pdbx_description
1 polymer ?
#
loop_
_entity_poly.entity_id
_entity_poly.type
_entity_poly.pdbx_seq_one_letter_code
_entity_poly.pdbx_strand_id
1 'polypeptide(L)'
;MSYFLSHENFFELYETFEVKAVEISKLLEAGLLLGGGRHKIFVEENELAGFQTDERVLVFTTKVEDYVFNYHAFHLTQTAKTLLELLETGYTPEFLVKLGQHFRKELSETPVQVGLYDVEAIDEIESLEELKEAKNWLEE
;
A
#
# COMPACT_ATOMS: atom_id res chain seq x y z
N MET A 1 20.05 3.02 -2.09
CA MET A 1 19.70 4.43 -1.81
C MET A 1 18.42 4.43 -1.01
N SER A 2 18.38 5.12 0.13
CA SER A 2 17.16 5.22 0.94
C SER A 2 16.39 6.46 0.51
N TYR A 3 15.26 6.29 -0.19
CA TYR A 3 14.37 7.39 -0.55
C TYR A 3 13.77 7.98 0.74
N PHE A 4 13.96 9.28 0.96
CA PHE A 4 13.41 10.02 2.10
C PHE A 4 12.07 10.62 1.70
N LEU A 5 10.97 9.99 2.08
CA LEU A 5 9.68 10.66 2.10
C LEU A 5 9.66 11.58 3.34
N SER A 6 9.60 12.89 3.12
CA SER A 6 9.50 13.90 4.19
C SER A 6 8.10 13.85 4.84
N HIS A 7 7.93 14.52 5.99
CA HIS A 7 6.59 14.72 6.57
C HIS A 7 5.66 15.50 5.62
N GLU A 8 6.19 16.32 4.72
CA GLU A 8 5.42 17.09 3.74
C GLU A 8 4.87 16.18 2.63
N ASN A 9 5.68 15.25 2.12
CA ASN A 9 5.24 14.26 1.11
C ASN A 9 4.12 13.36 1.67
N PHE A 10 4.11 13.16 2.99
CA PHE A 10 3.09 12.39 3.68
C PHE A 10 1.75 13.13 3.72
N PHE A 11 1.74 14.44 3.94
CA PHE A 11 0.52 15.25 3.84
C PHE A 11 0.02 15.40 2.40
N GLU A 12 0.91 15.53 1.42
CA GLU A 12 0.52 15.53 -0.01
C GLU A 12 -0.21 14.24 -0.42
N LEU A 13 0.22 13.08 0.12
CA LEU A 13 -0.49 11.82 -0.11
C LEU A 13 -1.92 11.88 0.42
N TYR A 14 -2.10 12.35 1.66
CA TYR A 14 -3.44 12.48 2.25
C TYR A 14 -4.30 13.51 1.52
N GLU A 15 -3.73 14.64 1.10
CA GLU A 15 -4.43 15.61 0.26
C GLU A 15 -4.89 15.01 -1.07
N THR A 16 -4.12 14.08 -1.66
CA THR A 16 -4.51 13.32 -2.86
C THR A 16 -5.74 12.43 -2.62
N PHE A 17 -5.97 12.02 -1.37
CA PHE A 17 -7.16 11.31 -0.92
C PHE A 17 -8.21 12.25 -0.28
N GLU A 18 -8.06 13.57 -0.44
CA GLU A 18 -8.88 14.61 0.18
C GLU A 18 -8.90 14.59 1.71
N VAL A 19 -8.00 13.83 2.34
CA VAL A 19 -7.81 13.76 3.78
C VAL A 19 -7.00 14.97 4.21
N LYS A 20 -7.63 15.89 4.92
CA LYS A 20 -6.98 17.13 5.35
C LYS A 20 -6.14 16.87 6.59
N ALA A 21 -5.05 17.61 6.75
CA ALA A 21 -4.23 17.55 7.97
C ALA A 21 -5.05 17.73 9.26
N VAL A 22 -6.12 18.55 9.23
CA VAL A 22 -7.03 18.74 10.36
C VAL A 22 -7.79 17.46 10.75
N GLU A 23 -8.10 16.58 9.80
CA GLU A 23 -8.79 15.32 10.06
C GLU A 23 -7.85 14.32 10.73
N ILE A 24 -6.60 14.24 10.27
CA ILE A 24 -5.55 13.44 10.90
C ILE A 24 -5.30 13.90 12.33
N SER A 25 -5.20 15.21 12.56
CA SER A 25 -5.05 15.77 13.91
C SER A 25 -6.21 15.37 14.82
N LYS A 26 -7.45 15.43 14.33
CA LYS A 26 -8.63 14.99 15.10
C LYS A 26 -8.58 13.50 15.44
N LEU A 27 -8.12 12.65 14.52
CA LEU A 27 -7.99 11.21 14.77
C LEU A 27 -6.89 10.90 15.79
N LEU A 28 -5.80 11.68 15.81
CA LEU A 28 -4.76 11.61 16.84
C LEU A 28 -5.29 12.08 18.20
N GLU A 29 -5.96 13.23 18.26
CA GLU A 29 -6.57 13.79 19.48
C GLU A 29 -7.63 12.86 20.07
N ALA A 30 -8.41 12.19 19.22
CA ALA A 30 -9.40 11.20 19.62
C ALA A 30 -8.79 9.85 20.06
N GLY A 31 -7.47 9.67 19.94
CA GLY A 31 -6.80 8.40 20.26
C GLY A 31 -7.19 7.26 19.30
N LEU A 32 -7.57 7.57 18.07
CA LEU A 32 -7.87 6.59 17.02
C LEU A 32 -6.62 6.24 16.20
N LEU A 33 -5.69 7.18 16.08
CA LEU A 33 -4.35 6.95 15.54
C LEU A 33 -3.30 7.08 16.63
N LEU A 34 -2.24 6.28 16.50
CA LEU A 34 -0.95 6.52 17.16
C LEU A 34 -0.01 7.19 16.17
N GLY A 35 1.01 7.88 16.68
CA GLY A 35 2.00 8.61 15.87
C GLY A 35 2.55 7.78 14.69
N GLY A 36 2.85 8.47 13.59
CA GLY A 36 3.32 7.85 12.35
C GLY A 36 4.71 7.24 12.49
N GLY A 37 4.87 6.04 11.93
CA GLY A 37 6.11 5.29 11.93
C GLY A 37 6.68 5.10 10.53
N ARG A 38 7.99 4.85 10.46
CA ARG A 38 8.64 4.36 9.25
C ARG A 38 8.53 2.85 9.19
N HIS A 39 7.95 2.35 8.12
CA HIS A 39 7.83 0.94 7.80
C HIS A 39 8.77 0.59 6.65
N LYS A 40 9.16 -0.68 6.59
CA LYS A 40 9.99 -1.24 5.52
C LYS A 40 9.20 -2.31 4.80
N ILE A 41 9.29 -2.32 3.48
CA ILE A 41 8.90 -3.46 2.66
C ILE A 41 10.17 -4.10 2.15
N PHE A 42 10.26 -5.41 2.33
CA PHE A 42 11.30 -6.26 1.76
C PHE A 42 10.69 -7.00 0.57
N VAL A 43 11.27 -6.82 -0.60
CA VAL A 43 10.86 -7.50 -1.84
C VAL A 43 12.00 -8.44 -2.22
N GLU A 44 11.81 -9.73 -1.95
CA GLU A 44 12.79 -10.77 -2.30
C GLU A 44 12.78 -11.04 -3.81
N GLU A 45 13.93 -11.43 -4.34
CA GLU A 45 14.04 -11.82 -5.75
C GLU A 45 13.09 -12.97 -6.06
N ASN A 46 12.25 -12.78 -7.07
CA ASN A 46 11.23 -13.71 -7.55
C ASN A 46 10.07 -14.01 -6.59
N GLU A 47 9.95 -13.28 -5.49
CA GLU A 47 8.88 -13.42 -4.51
C GLU A 47 7.84 -12.29 -4.61
N LEU A 48 6.67 -12.52 -4.01
CA LEU A 48 5.60 -11.53 -3.88
C LEU A 48 5.63 -10.91 -2.48
N ALA A 49 5.71 -9.59 -2.43
CA ALA A 49 5.43 -8.81 -1.22
C ALA A 49 4.21 -7.91 -1.48
N GLY A 50 3.47 -7.49 -0.45
CA GLY A 50 2.27 -6.70 -0.75
C GLY A 50 1.38 -6.34 0.42
N PHE A 51 0.27 -5.71 0.04
CA PHE A 51 -0.88 -5.46 0.90
C PHE A 51 -2.09 -6.16 0.29
N GLN A 52 -2.92 -6.75 1.14
CA GLN A 52 -4.10 -7.49 0.72
C GLN A 52 -5.36 -6.94 1.41
N THR A 53 -6.45 -6.88 0.65
CA THR A 53 -7.82 -6.81 1.15
C THR A 53 -8.54 -8.11 0.80
N ASP A 54 -9.82 -8.22 1.15
CA ASP A 54 -10.61 -9.40 0.80
C ASP A 54 -10.79 -9.59 -0.72
N GLU A 55 -10.65 -8.52 -1.51
CA GLU A 55 -10.93 -8.54 -2.96
C GLU A 55 -9.70 -8.31 -3.85
N ARG A 56 -8.65 -7.67 -3.33
CA ARG A 56 -7.51 -7.21 -4.13
C ARG A 56 -6.19 -7.37 -3.39
N VAL A 57 -5.13 -7.59 -4.15
CA VAL A 57 -3.75 -7.64 -3.67
C VAL A 57 -2.91 -6.62 -4.43
N LEU A 58 -2.35 -5.66 -3.69
CA LEU A 58 -1.31 -4.77 -4.19
C LEU A 58 0.03 -5.45 -4.02
N VAL A 59 0.65 -5.80 -5.14
CA VAL A 59 1.85 -6.64 -5.22
C VAL A 59 3.07 -5.79 -5.60
N PHE A 60 4.18 -6.06 -4.91
CA PHE A 60 5.54 -5.64 -5.20
C PHE A 60 6.36 -6.89 -5.54
N THR A 61 7.08 -6.85 -6.66
CA THR A 61 7.94 -7.96 -7.08
C THR A 61 9.19 -7.46 -7.80
N THR A 62 10.24 -8.25 -7.82
CA THR A 62 11.48 -7.96 -8.56
C THR A 62 12.12 -9.24 -9.10
N LYS A 63 12.75 -9.15 -10.27
CA LYS A 63 13.45 -10.27 -10.93
C LYS A 63 14.97 -10.11 -10.98
N VAL A 64 15.50 -9.10 -10.28
CA VAL A 64 16.91 -8.69 -10.41
C VAL A 64 17.68 -8.98 -9.13
N GLU A 65 17.25 -8.40 -8.02
CA GLU A 65 17.87 -8.56 -6.70
C GLU A 65 16.89 -8.11 -5.62
N ASP A 66 17.10 -8.54 -4.38
CA ASP A 66 16.32 -8.10 -3.22
C ASP A 66 16.30 -6.57 -3.12
N TYR A 67 15.11 -6.02 -2.87
CA TYR A 67 14.92 -4.59 -2.78
C TYR A 67 14.20 -4.19 -1.49
N VAL A 68 14.65 -3.08 -0.89
CA VAL A 68 14.06 -2.54 0.34
C VAL A 68 13.68 -1.09 0.15
N PHE A 69 12.40 -0.78 0.32
CA PHE A 69 11.94 0.61 0.42
C PHE A 69 11.22 0.87 1.72
N ASN A 70 11.13 2.16 2.05
CA ASN A 70 10.45 2.62 3.25
C ASN A 70 9.17 3.35 2.87
N TYR A 71 8.13 3.18 3.67
CA TYR A 71 6.93 4.00 3.62
C TYR A 71 6.60 4.50 5.02
N HIS A 72 5.84 5.59 5.10
CA HIS A 72 5.34 6.10 6.38
C HIS A 72 3.86 5.79 6.49
N ALA A 73 3.42 5.37 7.68
CA ALA A 73 2.02 5.13 7.96
C ALA A 73 1.70 5.41 9.43
N PHE A 74 0.44 5.74 9.71
CA PHE A 74 -0.07 5.76 11.07
C PHE A 74 -0.49 4.37 11.52
N HIS A 75 -0.37 4.12 12.82
CA HIS A 75 -0.93 2.93 13.43
C HIS A 75 -2.35 3.21 13.94
N LEU A 76 -3.31 2.38 13.55
CA LEU A 76 -4.63 2.37 14.17
C LEU A 76 -4.53 1.85 15.61
N THR A 77 -5.19 2.53 16.56
CA THR A 77 -5.38 1.97 17.90
C THR A 77 -6.33 0.78 17.87
N GLN A 78 -6.32 -0.04 18.93
CA GLN A 78 -7.27 -1.15 19.03
C GLN A 78 -8.72 -0.66 18.97
N THR A 79 -9.00 0.49 19.59
CA THR A 79 -10.33 1.14 19.53
C THR A 79 -10.72 1.47 18.10
N ALA A 80 -9.83 2.07 17.31
CA ALA A 80 -10.11 2.38 15.91
C ALA A 80 -10.37 1.11 15.08
N LYS A 81 -9.60 0.04 15.29
CA LYS A 81 -9.81 -1.24 14.61
C LYS A 81 -11.19 -1.83 14.94
N THR A 82 -11.55 -1.88 16.21
CA THR A 82 -12.87 -2.37 16.65
C THR A 82 -14.01 -1.51 16.10
N LEU A 83 -13.84 -0.19 15.97
CA LEU A 83 -14.85 0.66 15.33
C LEU A 83 -15.02 0.35 13.84
N LEU A 84 -13.93 0.13 13.11
CA LEU A 84 -14.00 -0.26 11.69
C LEU A 84 -14.71 -1.61 11.51
N GLU A 85 -14.37 -2.59 12.36
CA GLU A 85 -15.04 -3.90 12.39
C GLU A 85 -16.56 -3.77 12.67
N LEU A 86 -16.95 -2.98 13.67
CA LEU A 86 -18.37 -2.75 14.01
C LEU A 86 -19.15 -2.02 12.91
N LEU A 87 -18.47 -1.17 12.15
CA LEU A 87 -19.06 -0.44 11.03
C LEU A 87 -19.06 -1.26 9.73
N GLU A 88 -18.49 -2.47 9.75
CA GLU A 88 -18.30 -3.33 8.57
C GLU A 88 -17.69 -2.54 7.41
N THR A 89 -16.72 -1.67 7.75
CA THR A 89 -16.09 -0.76 6.79
C THR A 89 -14.60 -1.01 6.70
N GLY A 90 -14.11 -1.10 5.47
CA GLY A 90 -12.73 -1.41 5.15
C GLY A 90 -12.20 -0.54 4.01
N TYR A 91 -11.08 -0.96 3.45
CA TYR A 91 -10.51 -0.28 2.27
C TYR A 91 -11.39 -0.53 1.05
N THR A 92 -11.61 0.51 0.24
CA THR A 92 -12.30 0.33 -1.04
C THR A 92 -11.31 -0.09 -2.12
N PRO A 93 -11.74 -0.82 -3.17
CA PRO A 93 -10.89 -1.12 -4.32
C PRO A 93 -10.26 0.12 -4.96
N GLU A 94 -10.98 1.26 -5.01
CA GLU A 94 -10.46 2.51 -5.56
C GLU A 94 -9.31 3.09 -4.74
N PHE A 95 -9.31 2.89 -3.41
CA PHE A 95 -8.20 3.29 -2.55
C PHE A 95 -6.91 2.54 -2.94
N LEU A 96 -7.00 1.23 -3.16
CA LEU A 96 -5.85 0.41 -3.57
C LEU A 96 -5.34 0.77 -4.96
N VAL A 97 -6.23 1.10 -5.91
CA VAL A 97 -5.83 1.60 -7.24
C VAL A 97 -4.97 2.86 -7.10
N LYS A 98 -5.45 3.87 -6.37
CA LYS A 98 -4.72 5.12 -6.16
C LYS A 98 -3.40 4.89 -5.41
N LEU A 99 -3.40 4.02 -4.39
CA LEU A 99 -2.18 3.67 -3.64
C LEU A 99 -1.16 2.97 -4.54
N GLY A 100 -1.60 2.03 -5.37
CA GLY A 100 -0.75 1.32 -6.31
C GLY A 100 -0.17 2.23 -7.39
N GLN A 101 -0.98 3.15 -7.94
CA GLN A 101 -0.51 4.19 -8.87
C GLN A 101 0.57 5.08 -8.24
N HIS A 102 0.39 5.47 -6.98
CA HIS A 102 1.39 6.24 -6.24
C HIS A 102 2.70 5.47 -6.11
N PHE A 103 2.67 4.21 -5.63
CA PHE A 103 3.88 3.40 -5.54
C PHE A 103 4.53 3.15 -6.90
N ARG A 104 3.76 2.90 -7.96
CA ARG A 104 4.29 2.73 -9.32
C ARG A 104 5.07 3.96 -9.79
N LYS A 105 4.61 5.16 -9.43
CA LYS A 105 5.31 6.41 -9.71
C LYS A 105 6.59 6.55 -8.88
N GLU A 106 6.50 6.38 -7.56
CA GLU A 106 7.65 6.54 -6.64
C GLU A 106 8.76 5.50 -6.89
N LEU A 107 8.39 4.29 -7.32
CA LEU A 107 9.30 3.18 -7.56
C LEU A 107 9.71 3.03 -9.04
N SER A 108 9.34 3.98 -9.90
CA SER A 108 9.57 3.89 -11.35
C SER A 108 11.03 3.81 -11.77
N GLU A 109 11.94 4.33 -10.96
CA GLU A 109 13.40 4.27 -11.18
C GLU A 109 14.08 3.09 -10.44
N THR A 110 13.29 2.14 -9.94
CA THR A 110 13.74 1.00 -9.16
C THR A 110 13.45 -0.32 -9.91
N PRO A 111 14.08 -1.45 -9.54
CA PRO A 111 13.78 -2.74 -10.13
C PRO A 111 12.45 -3.36 -9.62
N VAL A 112 11.71 -2.66 -8.74
CA VAL A 112 10.43 -3.14 -8.21
C VAL A 112 9.32 -2.86 -9.21
N GLN A 113 8.58 -3.90 -9.55
CA GLN A 113 7.33 -3.82 -10.29
C GLN A 113 6.17 -3.76 -9.31
N VAL A 114 5.20 -2.90 -9.60
CA VAL A 114 3.99 -2.71 -8.79
C VAL A 114 2.79 -3.11 -9.63
N GLY A 115 1.94 -3.98 -9.10
CA GLY A 115 0.70 -4.43 -9.76
C GLY A 115 -0.44 -4.56 -8.76
N LEU A 116 -1.67 -4.47 -9.26
CA LEU A 116 -2.88 -4.68 -8.46
C LEU A 116 -3.71 -5.78 -9.12
N TYR A 117 -3.96 -6.85 -8.38
CA TYR A 117 -4.60 -8.05 -8.90
C TYR A 117 -5.77 -8.48 -8.01
N ASP A 118 -6.65 -9.31 -8.54
CA ASP A 118 -7.69 -9.97 -7.75
C ASP A 118 -7.06 -11.04 -6.85
N VAL A 119 -7.58 -11.23 -5.63
CA VAL A 119 -7.07 -12.27 -4.72
C VAL A 119 -7.15 -13.65 -5.38
N GLU A 120 -8.27 -13.96 -6.03
CA GLU A 120 -8.47 -15.23 -6.76
C GLU A 120 -7.39 -15.46 -7.82
N ALA A 121 -6.99 -14.40 -8.55
CA ALA A 121 -5.95 -14.52 -9.56
C ALA A 121 -4.57 -14.77 -8.95
N ILE A 122 -4.28 -14.23 -7.75
CA ILE A 122 -3.02 -14.48 -7.05
C ILE A 122 -2.95 -15.89 -6.48
N ASP A 123 -4.05 -16.40 -5.94
CA ASP A 123 -4.11 -17.75 -5.37
C ASP A 123 -3.90 -18.86 -6.42
N GLU A 124 -4.20 -18.56 -7.69
CA GLU A 124 -4.03 -19.49 -8.82
C GLU A 124 -2.64 -19.43 -9.47
N ILE A 125 -1.80 -18.45 -9.12
CA ILE A 125 -0.48 -18.26 -9.75
C ILE A 125 0.58 -19.14 -9.08
N GLU A 126 1.31 -19.90 -9.88
CA GLU A 126 2.46 -20.71 -9.44
C GLU A 126 3.80 -20.03 -9.76
N SER A 127 3.82 -18.99 -10.61
CA SER A 127 5.05 -18.30 -11.01
C SER A 127 4.86 -16.82 -11.41
N LEU A 128 5.94 -16.03 -11.33
CA LEU A 128 5.92 -14.63 -11.79
C LEU A 128 5.69 -14.46 -13.30
N GLU A 129 5.85 -15.52 -14.09
CA GLU A 129 5.53 -15.53 -15.51
C GLU A 129 4.01 -15.46 -15.71
N GLU A 130 3.25 -16.25 -14.95
CA GLU A 130 1.78 -16.29 -14.99
C GLU A 130 1.15 -14.99 -14.47
N LEU A 131 1.82 -14.33 -13.51
CA LEU A 131 1.40 -13.01 -13.02
C LEU A 131 1.26 -11.96 -14.14
N LYS A 132 2.03 -12.09 -15.22
CA LYS A 132 1.94 -11.18 -16.38
C LYS A 132 0.69 -11.40 -17.23
N GLU A 133 0.08 -12.57 -17.13
CA GLU A 133 -1.16 -12.92 -17.83
C GLU A 133 -2.40 -12.50 -17.03
N ALA A 134 -2.24 -12.35 -15.71
CA ALA A 134 -3.28 -11.84 -14.84
C ALA A 134 -3.63 -10.37 -15.13
N LYS A 135 -4.90 -10.02 -14.99
CA LYS A 135 -5.37 -8.65 -15.17
C LYS A 135 -4.75 -7.73 -14.11
N ASN A 136 -3.91 -6.79 -14.54
CA ASN A 136 -3.37 -5.74 -13.69
C ASN A 136 -4.26 -4.49 -13.71
N TRP A 137 -4.92 -4.20 -12.59
CA TRP A 137 -5.83 -3.06 -12.43
C TRP A 137 -5.12 -1.69 -12.37
N LEU A 138 -3.78 -1.64 -12.43
CA LEU A 138 -3.02 -0.39 -12.52
C LEU A 138 -2.71 0.04 -13.96
N GLU A 139 -3.08 -0.76 -14.97
CA GLU A 139 -2.82 -0.48 -16.39
C GLU A 139 -4.03 0.10 -17.15
N GLU A 140 -5.17 0.25 -16.47
CA GLU A 140 -6.37 0.96 -16.93
C GLU A 140 -6.37 2.43 -16.47
#